data_AF-A0A536FZS9-F1
#
_entry.id   AF-A0A536FZS9-F1
#
_cell.length_a   1.000
_cell.length_b   1.000
_cell.length_c   1.000
_cell.angle_alpha   90.00
_cell.angle_beta   90.00
_cell.angle_gamma   90.00
#
_symmetry.space_group_name_H-M   'P 1'
#
loop_
_entity.id
_entity.type
_entity.pdbx_description
1 polymer ?
#
loop_
_entity_poly.entity_id
_entity_poly.type
_entity_poly.pdbx_seq_one_letter_code
_entity_poly.pdbx_strand_id
1 'polypeptide(L)'
;MTRWPTRSAQVTSTLSPNDTPGQGGDTSALPHHPEKRGLQPMYSGPVVDCDVHHARNTDAELIEYLSPGWRQYVTDRGPAGNVPLAVQDGLPNPHGFMRADTYPKGGGEPGSDYATMRDQLLAASDVRRVILTFGDDSHVAGHHNPYFASELARAMNDWSVERWLSKDRRLLSSIMVGSQLPDVAAAEVRRHAENPGMVQVMLVDNPFNRGFGHPVFHPIYAAAEETGRPVAIHGGAGGWANPPSTGGGSVSTYFETHVLWPQAIQTHLVSFIAHGVFEKYPRLRVVLVEGGSAWIPSLLWRFDTEYKGLRREVPWLKRLPSEYFASHVWVTTQPLEISPQKENVVELLRSMSLEDRLVYSSDYPHWDADEIDYLSTVGMRVDVGPLSDFEDHRVRIVNAGDLEVGVLRWRDRFFAIHNRCPHQKGPVCLGIVSGRLGGAAPGSMEVDEETPVLACPWHGWEFELERGRALWDKSYAVKVLPVSIESGRVLLEVGRSRD
;
A
#
# COMPACT_ATOMS: atom_id res chain seq x y z
N MET A 1 -38.54 -19.42 -11.46
CA MET A 1 -38.88 -18.57 -12.62
C MET A 1 -40.02 -17.66 -12.24
N THR A 2 -39.76 -16.38 -12.00
CA THR A 2 -40.79 -15.33 -12.00
C THR A 2 -40.08 -13.98 -12.13
N ARG A 3 -40.17 -13.42 -13.34
CA ARG A 3 -39.62 -12.13 -13.76
C ARG A 3 -40.52 -11.00 -13.24
N TRP A 4 -39.92 -9.88 -12.83
CA TRP A 4 -40.62 -8.61 -12.62
C TRP A 4 -40.35 -7.66 -13.81
N PRO A 5 -41.31 -6.81 -14.22
CA PRO A 5 -41.25 -6.07 -15.48
C PRO A 5 -40.69 -4.65 -15.32
N THR A 6 -39.88 -4.25 -16.31
CA THR A 6 -39.38 -2.89 -16.56
C THR A 6 -40.48 -1.97 -17.05
N ARG A 7 -40.57 -0.75 -16.51
CA ARG A 7 -41.26 0.39 -17.15
C ARG A 7 -40.30 1.55 -17.33
N SER A 8 -39.96 1.81 -18.58
CA SER A 8 -39.31 3.02 -19.09
C SER A 8 -40.32 4.15 -19.21
N ALA A 9 -39.99 5.34 -18.73
CA ALA A 9 -40.71 6.58 -19.05
C ALA A 9 -39.71 7.58 -19.64
N GLN A 10 -39.91 7.90 -20.92
CA GLN A 10 -39.26 9.00 -21.62
C GLN A 10 -39.86 10.33 -21.14
N VAL A 11 -39.02 11.34 -20.93
CA VAL A 11 -39.47 12.74 -20.81
C VAL A 11 -38.75 13.56 -21.86
N THR A 12 -39.58 14.24 -22.65
CA THR A 12 -39.29 15.05 -23.83
C THR A 12 -38.66 16.40 -23.46
N SER A 13 -37.56 16.76 -24.14
CA SER A 13 -36.93 18.07 -24.07
C SER A 13 -37.59 19.04 -25.06
N THR A 14 -38.06 20.19 -24.58
CA THR A 14 -38.44 21.34 -25.41
C THR A 14 -37.49 22.51 -25.11
N LEU A 15 -36.60 22.81 -26.07
CA LEU A 15 -35.80 24.03 -26.10
C LEU A 15 -35.98 24.71 -27.45
N SER A 16 -36.13 26.04 -27.42
CA SER A 16 -35.65 27.04 -28.40
C SER A 16 -36.33 28.40 -28.12
N PRO A 17 -35.81 29.54 -28.63
CA PRO A 17 -34.41 29.96 -28.84
C PRO A 17 -34.18 31.46 -28.51
N ASN A 18 -32.93 31.92 -28.70
CA ASN A 18 -32.46 33.33 -28.80
C ASN A 18 -32.04 34.03 -27.50
N ASP A 19 -30.73 34.25 -27.35
CA ASP A 19 -30.16 35.60 -27.42
C ASP A 19 -28.65 35.55 -27.69
N THR A 20 -28.17 36.46 -28.54
CA THR A 20 -26.79 36.60 -29.05
C THR A 20 -26.00 37.62 -28.19
N PRO A 21 -24.68 37.50 -28.02
CA PRO A 21 -23.93 38.37 -27.12
C PRO A 21 -23.44 39.68 -27.79
N GLY A 22 -23.64 40.79 -27.10
CA GLY A 22 -23.10 42.12 -27.41
C GLY A 22 -21.79 42.41 -26.67
N GLN A 23 -20.94 43.19 -27.34
CA GLN A 23 -19.54 43.52 -27.01
C GLN A 23 -19.35 44.51 -25.83
N GLY A 24 -18.18 44.42 -25.20
CA GLY A 24 -17.33 45.58 -24.89
C GLY A 24 -17.46 46.22 -23.50
N GLY A 25 -16.41 46.09 -22.68
CA GLY A 25 -16.23 46.85 -21.44
C GLY A 25 -14.88 46.57 -20.78
N ASP A 26 -13.92 47.46 -21.01
CA ASP A 26 -12.61 47.53 -20.36
C ASP A 26 -12.76 47.95 -18.89
N THR A 27 -12.17 47.18 -17.96
CA THR A 27 -11.99 47.58 -16.56
C THR A 27 -10.62 47.13 -16.04
N SER A 28 -9.60 47.89 -16.38
CA SER A 28 -8.35 47.95 -15.62
C SER A 28 -8.60 48.43 -14.18
N ALA A 29 -8.69 47.50 -13.23
CA ALA A 29 -8.30 47.65 -11.81
C ALA A 29 -8.68 46.38 -11.01
N LEU A 30 -7.72 45.46 -10.83
CA LEU A 30 -7.86 44.37 -9.86
C LEU A 30 -7.03 44.69 -8.61
N PRO A 31 -7.61 44.70 -7.40
CA PRO A 31 -6.87 44.89 -6.17
C PRO A 31 -6.01 43.66 -5.85
N HIS A 32 -4.82 43.93 -5.32
CA HIS A 32 -3.83 42.96 -4.85
C HIS A 32 -4.45 41.77 -4.11
N HIS A 33 -4.19 40.56 -4.60
CA HIS A 33 -4.43 39.32 -3.86
C HIS A 33 -3.58 39.29 -2.58
N PRO A 34 -4.17 39.06 -1.40
CA PRO A 34 -3.39 38.81 -0.19
C PRO A 34 -2.62 37.49 -0.35
N GLU A 35 -1.32 37.53 -0.03
CA GLU A 35 -0.41 36.40 -0.11
C GLU A 35 -0.96 35.17 0.65
N LYS A 36 -1.02 34.04 -0.06
CA LYS A 36 -1.32 32.73 0.51
C LYS A 36 -0.22 32.36 1.53
N ARG A 37 -0.47 32.57 2.83
CA ARG A 37 0.28 31.86 3.88
C ARG A 37 -0.21 30.42 3.94
N GLY A 38 0.31 29.59 3.04
CA GLY A 38 0.16 28.14 3.10
C GLY A 38 1.19 27.56 4.06
N LEU A 39 0.73 26.73 5.01
CA LEU A 39 1.59 25.77 5.70
C LEU A 39 2.21 24.84 4.65
N GLN A 40 3.51 24.58 4.79
CA GLN A 40 4.28 23.79 3.84
C GLN A 40 3.84 22.32 3.86
N PRO A 41 3.80 21.63 2.72
CA PRO A 41 3.64 20.17 2.65
C PRO A 41 4.68 19.48 3.55
N MET A 42 4.29 18.39 4.25
CA MET A 42 5.25 17.57 5.02
C MET A 42 6.31 16.95 4.09
N TYR A 43 5.93 16.65 2.85
CA TYR A 43 6.81 16.28 1.75
C TYR A 43 6.17 16.71 0.42
N SER A 44 6.87 17.49 -0.39
CA SER A 44 6.50 17.84 -1.78
C SER A 44 7.53 17.38 -2.79
N GLY A 45 8.43 16.49 -2.35
CA GLY A 45 9.37 15.85 -3.24
C GLY A 45 8.70 14.74 -4.06
N PRO A 46 9.36 14.25 -5.10
CA PRO A 46 8.90 13.09 -5.85
C PRO A 46 8.80 11.85 -4.95
N VAL A 47 7.72 11.08 -5.08
CA VAL A 47 7.55 9.81 -4.34
C VAL A 47 8.25 8.67 -5.09
N VAL A 48 8.99 7.83 -4.38
CA VAL A 48 9.47 6.54 -4.85
C VAL A 48 8.74 5.48 -4.04
N ASP A 49 7.95 4.66 -4.71
CA ASP A 49 7.28 3.52 -4.11
C ASP A 49 8.20 2.31 -4.17
N CYS A 50 8.65 1.82 -3.01
CA CYS A 50 9.63 0.76 -2.92
C CYS A 50 9.04 -0.66 -2.97
N ASP A 51 7.71 -0.81 -3.02
CA ASP A 51 7.06 -2.12 -3.07
C ASP A 51 5.72 -2.06 -3.84
N VAL A 52 5.72 -2.63 -5.04
CA VAL A 52 4.56 -2.71 -5.92
C VAL A 52 4.55 -4.06 -6.64
N HIS A 53 3.48 -4.81 -6.47
CA HIS A 53 3.33 -6.14 -7.05
C HIS A 53 2.75 -6.07 -8.47
N HIS A 54 3.48 -6.64 -9.42
CA HIS A 54 2.99 -6.94 -10.76
C HIS A 54 2.84 -8.46 -10.92
N ALA A 55 1.82 -8.85 -11.67
CA ALA A 55 1.47 -10.25 -11.90
C ALA A 55 1.36 -10.52 -13.41
N ARG A 56 1.43 -11.79 -13.77
CA ARG A 56 1.10 -12.27 -15.12
C ARG A 56 -0.40 -12.58 -15.18
N ASN A 57 -1.04 -12.34 -16.33
CA ASN A 57 -2.46 -12.63 -16.46
C ASN A 57 -2.73 -14.13 -16.66
N THR A 58 -1.81 -14.83 -17.34
CA THR A 58 -1.90 -16.28 -17.60
C THR A 58 -0.55 -16.96 -17.57
N ASP A 59 -0.51 -18.29 -17.39
CA ASP A 59 0.72 -19.10 -17.50
C ASP A 59 1.38 -18.99 -18.88
N ALA A 60 0.58 -18.85 -19.94
CA ALA A 60 1.07 -18.75 -21.31
C ALA A 60 2.06 -17.59 -21.49
N GLU A 61 1.86 -16.50 -20.75
CA GLU A 61 2.76 -15.36 -20.78
C GLU A 61 4.18 -15.71 -20.40
N LEU A 62 4.37 -16.49 -19.34
CA LEU A 62 5.70 -16.83 -18.84
C LEU A 62 6.32 -17.99 -19.64
N ILE A 63 5.49 -18.92 -20.13
CA ILE A 63 5.91 -20.09 -20.92
C ILE A 63 6.69 -19.68 -22.18
N GLU A 64 6.37 -18.52 -22.77
CA GLU A 64 7.09 -17.97 -23.91
C GLU A 64 8.56 -17.63 -23.58
N TYR A 65 8.84 -17.26 -22.33
CA TYR A 65 10.18 -16.88 -21.87
C TYR A 65 11.02 -18.07 -21.40
N LEU A 66 10.42 -19.24 -21.19
CA LEU A 66 11.14 -20.46 -20.84
C LEU A 66 12.02 -20.95 -22.00
N SER A 67 13.18 -21.49 -21.67
CA SER A 67 14.04 -22.19 -22.61
C SER A 67 13.31 -23.42 -23.18
N PRO A 68 13.68 -23.91 -24.37
CA PRO A 68 12.93 -24.95 -25.07
C PRO A 68 12.64 -26.20 -24.22
N GLY A 69 13.63 -26.66 -23.43
CA GLY A 69 13.46 -27.83 -22.56
C GLY A 69 12.48 -27.60 -21.41
N TRP A 70 12.55 -26.45 -20.74
CA TRP A 70 11.63 -26.12 -19.65
C TRP A 70 10.23 -25.78 -20.17
N ARG A 71 10.12 -25.17 -21.36
CA ARG A 71 8.85 -24.99 -22.04
C ARG A 71 8.20 -26.34 -22.30
N GLN A 72 8.94 -27.26 -22.91
CA GLN A 72 8.47 -28.63 -23.13
C GLN A 72 8.06 -29.31 -21.81
N TYR A 73 8.86 -29.17 -20.75
CA TYR A 73 8.57 -29.74 -19.43
C TYR A 73 7.21 -29.31 -18.85
N VAL A 74 6.75 -28.07 -19.11
CA VAL A 74 5.47 -27.56 -18.60
C VAL A 74 4.31 -27.68 -19.61
N THR A 75 4.60 -27.86 -20.91
CA THR A 75 3.59 -27.96 -21.98
C THR A 75 3.30 -29.38 -22.45
N ASP A 76 4.28 -30.29 -22.42
CA ASP A 76 4.13 -31.67 -22.87
C ASP A 76 3.44 -32.49 -21.78
N ARG A 77 2.11 -32.43 -21.81
CA ARG A 77 1.24 -32.96 -20.76
C ARG A 77 0.76 -34.37 -21.07
N GLY A 78 0.85 -35.25 -20.08
CA GLY A 78 0.01 -36.44 -20.02
C GLY A 78 -1.44 -36.08 -19.63
N PRO A 79 -2.41 -36.98 -19.79
CA PRO A 79 -3.83 -36.70 -19.54
C PRO A 79 -4.20 -36.37 -18.08
N ALA A 80 -3.25 -36.40 -17.13
CA ALA A 80 -3.52 -36.37 -15.69
C ALA A 80 -2.69 -35.35 -14.88
N GLY A 81 -2.02 -34.36 -15.48
CA GLY A 81 -1.31 -33.37 -14.66
C GLY A 81 -0.75 -32.15 -15.37
N ASN A 82 -0.68 -31.05 -14.62
CA ASN A 82 0.06 -29.83 -14.94
C ASN A 82 1.23 -29.68 -13.96
N VAL A 83 2.37 -29.18 -14.42
CA VAL A 83 3.43 -28.67 -13.53
C VAL A 83 3.07 -27.23 -13.18
N PRO A 84 2.77 -26.90 -11.90
CA PRO A 84 2.42 -25.55 -11.52
C PRO A 84 3.64 -24.62 -11.68
N LEU A 85 3.41 -23.42 -12.23
CA LEU A 85 4.47 -22.40 -12.36
C LEU A 85 4.62 -21.59 -11.07
N ALA A 86 3.52 -21.33 -10.37
CA ALA A 86 3.50 -20.65 -9.08
C ALA A 86 3.49 -21.67 -7.93
N VAL A 87 4.06 -21.27 -6.80
CA VAL A 87 3.94 -22.01 -5.55
C VAL A 87 2.60 -21.66 -4.92
N GLN A 88 1.74 -22.65 -4.64
CA GLN A 88 0.40 -22.43 -4.09
C GLN A 88 0.24 -23.19 -2.78
N ASP A 89 0.71 -22.65 -1.66
CA ASP A 89 0.51 -23.31 -0.36
C ASP A 89 0.61 -22.29 0.79
N GLY A 90 -0.49 -21.65 1.19
CA GLY A 90 -0.52 -20.83 2.39
C GLY A 90 -1.91 -20.67 2.96
N LEU A 91 -2.00 -20.16 4.19
CA LEU A 91 -3.28 -19.92 4.85
C LEU A 91 -4.02 -18.78 4.15
N PRO A 92 -5.20 -19.03 3.54
CA PRO A 92 -5.87 -18.01 2.75
C PRO A 92 -6.45 -16.91 3.64
N ASN A 93 -6.35 -15.66 3.19
CA ASN A 93 -7.15 -14.57 3.75
C ASN A 93 -8.63 -14.81 3.40
N PRO A 94 -9.55 -14.87 4.38
CA PRO A 94 -10.98 -15.10 4.12
C PRO A 94 -11.65 -14.00 3.27
N HIS A 95 -11.02 -12.83 3.13
CA HIS A 95 -11.48 -11.72 2.32
C HIS A 95 -10.72 -11.54 0.99
N GLY A 96 -9.80 -12.45 0.69
CA GLY A 96 -8.89 -12.35 -0.46
C GLY A 96 -7.64 -11.51 -0.15
N PHE A 97 -6.60 -11.67 -0.97
CA PHE A 97 -5.31 -10.99 -0.81
C PHE A 97 -5.22 -9.65 -1.54
N MET A 98 -6.14 -9.38 -2.45
CA MET A 98 -6.12 -8.19 -3.30
C MET A 98 -7.27 -7.24 -2.99
N ARG A 99 -7.04 -5.95 -3.17
CA ARG A 99 -8.09 -4.93 -3.13
C ARG A 99 -9.14 -5.15 -4.22
N ALA A 100 -10.42 -5.12 -3.85
CA ALA A 100 -11.52 -5.38 -4.78
C ALA A 100 -11.62 -4.39 -5.97
N ASP A 101 -11.10 -3.16 -5.84
CA ASP A 101 -11.12 -2.14 -6.88
C ASP A 101 -9.92 -2.21 -7.85
N THR A 102 -8.97 -3.10 -7.60
CA THR A 102 -7.74 -3.25 -8.40
C THR A 102 -7.85 -4.27 -9.54
N TYR A 103 -9.01 -4.94 -9.67
CA TYR A 103 -9.27 -5.87 -10.76
C TYR A 103 -9.40 -5.14 -12.10
N PRO A 104 -8.67 -5.57 -13.15
CA PRO A 104 -8.79 -4.99 -14.48
C PRO A 104 -10.20 -5.11 -15.05
N LYS A 105 -10.70 -4.05 -15.69
CA LYS A 105 -12.03 -4.05 -16.35
C LYS A 105 -12.16 -5.12 -17.43
N GLY A 106 -11.05 -5.50 -18.05
CA GLY A 106 -10.98 -6.54 -19.10
C GLY A 106 -10.89 -7.97 -18.57
N GLY A 107 -10.90 -8.16 -17.24
CA GLY A 107 -10.59 -9.44 -16.60
C GLY A 107 -9.09 -9.66 -16.40
N GLY A 108 -8.76 -10.59 -15.52
CA GLY A 108 -7.39 -10.85 -15.05
C GLY A 108 -7.22 -10.55 -13.57
N GLU A 109 -6.03 -10.84 -13.06
CA GLU A 109 -5.69 -10.63 -11.66
C GLU A 109 -5.24 -9.18 -11.40
N PRO A 110 -5.42 -8.66 -10.18
CA PRO A 110 -4.82 -7.40 -9.79
C PRO A 110 -3.31 -7.38 -10.02
N GLY A 111 -2.80 -6.23 -10.48
CA GLY A 111 -1.39 -6.10 -10.87
C GLY A 111 -1.04 -6.81 -12.19
N SER A 112 -1.98 -7.44 -12.90
CA SER A 112 -1.69 -8.13 -14.16
C SER A 112 -1.84 -7.27 -15.42
N ASP A 113 -2.40 -6.07 -15.30
CA ASP A 113 -2.63 -5.14 -16.42
C ASP A 113 -1.97 -3.79 -16.17
N TYR A 114 -1.03 -3.44 -17.03
CA TYR A 114 -0.28 -2.17 -16.94
C TYR A 114 -1.19 -0.95 -17.06
N ALA A 115 -2.21 -0.95 -17.92
CA ALA A 115 -3.09 0.21 -18.08
C ALA A 115 -3.88 0.49 -16.79
N THR A 116 -4.39 -0.58 -16.17
CA THR A 116 -5.07 -0.54 -14.88
C THR A 116 -4.14 -0.02 -13.77
N MET A 117 -2.94 -0.61 -13.61
CA MET A 117 -1.97 -0.13 -12.61
C MET A 117 -1.56 1.33 -12.87
N ARG A 118 -1.33 1.71 -14.12
CA ARG A 118 -0.99 3.10 -14.47
C ARG A 118 -2.07 4.06 -13.99
N ASP A 119 -3.34 3.75 -14.26
CA ASP A 119 -4.45 4.63 -13.90
C ASP A 119 -4.65 4.67 -12.38
N GLN A 120 -4.50 3.54 -11.70
CA GLN A 120 -4.76 3.40 -10.26
C GLN A 120 -3.61 3.89 -9.36
N LEU A 121 -2.37 3.82 -9.82
CA LEU A 121 -1.18 4.14 -9.02
C LEU A 121 -0.40 5.30 -9.61
N LEU A 122 0.05 5.15 -10.86
CA LEU A 122 1.01 6.09 -11.46
C LEU A 122 0.39 7.42 -11.90
N ALA A 123 -0.90 7.43 -12.23
CA ALA A 123 -1.64 8.61 -12.66
C ALA A 123 -2.49 9.19 -11.51
N ALA A 124 -2.91 8.35 -10.57
CA ALA A 124 -3.64 8.77 -9.38
C ALA A 124 -2.77 9.55 -8.39
N SER A 125 -1.45 9.39 -8.45
CA SER A 125 -0.52 9.99 -7.48
C SER A 125 0.79 10.46 -8.14
N ASP A 126 1.48 11.41 -7.53
CA ASP A 126 2.76 11.97 -8.04
C ASP A 126 3.97 11.04 -7.76
N VAL A 127 3.88 9.82 -8.29
CA VAL A 127 4.93 8.82 -8.19
C VAL A 127 5.95 9.00 -9.29
N ARG A 128 7.20 9.24 -8.89
CA ARG A 128 8.32 9.37 -9.82
C ARG A 128 8.90 8.04 -10.22
N ARG A 129 8.95 7.08 -9.30
CA ARG A 129 9.44 5.72 -9.53
C ARG A 129 8.66 4.73 -8.69
N VAL A 130 8.48 3.53 -9.21
CA VAL A 130 8.01 2.38 -8.45
C VAL A 130 9.02 1.25 -8.61
N ILE A 131 9.19 0.42 -7.59
CA ILE A 131 9.99 -0.79 -7.64
C ILE A 131 9.05 -1.98 -7.65
N LEU A 132 9.05 -2.71 -8.76
CA LEU A 132 8.25 -3.90 -8.95
C LEU A 132 8.84 -5.09 -8.17
N THR A 133 8.01 -5.78 -7.41
CA THR A 133 8.40 -6.84 -6.44
C THR A 133 7.71 -8.18 -6.70
N PHE A 134 7.00 -8.33 -7.83
CA PHE A 134 6.33 -9.56 -8.30
C PHE A 134 5.22 -10.03 -7.34
N GLY A 135 4.04 -10.39 -7.84
CA GLY A 135 2.96 -10.99 -7.04
C GLY A 135 3.29 -12.41 -6.58
N ASP A 136 2.32 -13.33 -6.62
CA ASP A 136 2.48 -14.73 -6.18
C ASP A 136 3.71 -15.47 -6.76
N ASP A 137 4.17 -15.09 -7.95
CA ASP A 137 5.38 -15.68 -8.55
C ASP A 137 6.68 -15.29 -7.82
N SER A 138 6.64 -14.42 -6.80
CA SER A 138 7.79 -14.05 -5.97
C SER A 138 8.38 -15.24 -5.20
N HIS A 139 7.58 -16.27 -4.97
CA HIS A 139 7.92 -17.47 -4.22
C HIS A 139 8.66 -18.56 -5.03
N VAL A 140 9.45 -18.18 -6.05
CA VAL A 140 10.14 -19.16 -6.91
C VAL A 140 11.05 -20.11 -6.15
N ALA A 141 11.65 -19.67 -5.04
CA ALA A 141 12.57 -20.48 -4.25
C ALA A 141 11.83 -21.49 -3.34
N GLY A 142 10.50 -21.41 -3.26
CA GLY A 142 9.63 -22.42 -2.66
C GLY A 142 9.46 -23.68 -3.52
N HIS A 143 9.80 -23.65 -4.81
CA HIS A 143 9.74 -24.83 -5.68
C HIS A 143 10.72 -25.92 -5.23
N HIS A 144 10.28 -27.19 -5.26
CA HIS A 144 11.16 -28.31 -4.91
C HIS A 144 12.32 -28.52 -5.90
N ASN A 145 12.12 -28.19 -7.18
CA ASN A 145 13.15 -28.33 -8.19
C ASN A 145 13.94 -27.02 -8.34
N PRO A 146 15.19 -26.95 -7.84
CA PRO A 146 15.94 -25.70 -7.79
C PRO A 146 16.41 -25.22 -9.17
N TYR A 147 16.53 -26.13 -10.14
CA TYR A 147 16.84 -25.77 -11.53
C TYR A 147 15.63 -25.13 -12.22
N PHE A 148 14.43 -25.63 -11.91
CA PHE A 148 13.19 -25.04 -12.41
C PHE A 148 12.94 -23.66 -11.78
N ALA A 149 13.13 -23.53 -10.46
CA ALA A 149 13.08 -22.24 -9.77
C ALA A 149 14.01 -21.19 -10.40
N SER A 150 15.25 -21.58 -10.70
CA SER A 150 16.23 -20.70 -11.34
C SER A 150 15.81 -20.28 -12.75
N GLU A 151 15.21 -21.21 -13.52
CA GLU A 151 14.67 -20.89 -14.83
C GLU A 151 13.46 -19.95 -14.76
N LEU A 152 12.53 -20.20 -13.82
CA LEU A 152 11.38 -19.33 -13.60
C LEU A 152 11.82 -17.91 -13.22
N ALA A 153 12.81 -17.78 -12.33
CA ALA A 153 13.38 -16.49 -11.95
C ALA A 153 13.94 -15.74 -13.17
N ARG A 154 14.75 -16.41 -14.00
CA ARG A 154 15.30 -15.83 -15.25
C ARG A 154 14.19 -15.39 -16.20
N ALA A 155 13.23 -16.28 -16.46
CA ALA A 155 12.10 -16.03 -17.35
C ALA A 155 11.23 -14.87 -16.87
N MET A 156 10.97 -14.78 -15.56
CA MET A 156 10.18 -13.71 -14.96
C MET A 156 10.89 -12.36 -15.01
N ASN A 157 12.21 -12.33 -14.83
CA ASN A 157 13.02 -11.13 -15.02
C ASN A 157 12.92 -10.64 -16.48
N ASP A 158 13.07 -11.54 -17.45
CA ASP A 158 12.97 -11.19 -18.88
C ASP A 158 11.56 -10.71 -19.27
N TRP A 159 10.52 -11.40 -18.77
CA TRP A 159 9.12 -11.00 -18.93
C TRP A 159 8.85 -9.61 -18.32
N SER A 160 9.38 -9.32 -17.13
CA SER A 160 9.20 -8.02 -16.48
C SER A 160 9.86 -6.89 -17.27
N VAL A 161 11.08 -7.13 -17.76
CA VAL A 161 11.79 -6.16 -18.60
C VAL A 161 10.99 -5.86 -19.88
N GLU A 162 10.52 -6.89 -20.58
CA GLU A 162 9.80 -6.70 -21.83
C GLU A 162 8.39 -6.17 -21.65
N ARG A 163 7.61 -6.69 -20.70
CA ARG A 163 6.17 -6.40 -20.60
C ARG A 163 5.80 -5.28 -19.65
N TRP A 164 6.70 -4.91 -18.75
CA TRP A 164 6.49 -3.85 -17.79
C TRP A 164 7.48 -2.72 -18.00
N LEU A 165 8.78 -2.95 -17.84
CA LEU A 165 9.76 -1.86 -17.83
C LEU A 165 9.90 -1.16 -19.19
N SER A 166 9.59 -1.84 -20.29
CA SER A 166 9.56 -1.23 -21.62
C SER A 166 8.42 -0.21 -21.81
N LYS A 167 7.37 -0.27 -20.99
CA LYS A 167 6.15 0.54 -21.15
C LYS A 167 6.25 1.91 -20.48
N ASP A 168 6.98 2.02 -19.37
CA ASP A 168 7.11 3.27 -18.63
C ASP A 168 8.44 3.32 -17.86
N ARG A 169 9.19 4.41 -18.07
CA ARG A 169 10.49 4.66 -17.43
C ARG A 169 10.38 4.91 -15.92
N ARG A 170 9.18 5.09 -15.39
CA ARG A 170 8.92 5.17 -13.95
C ARG A 170 9.00 3.80 -13.28
N LEU A 171 8.80 2.71 -14.04
CA LEU A 171 8.88 1.36 -13.53
C LEU A 171 10.34 0.93 -13.41
N LEU A 172 10.71 0.47 -12.22
CA LEU A 172 11.92 -0.29 -11.92
C LEU A 172 11.47 -1.67 -11.42
N SER A 173 12.37 -2.65 -11.38
CA SER A 173 12.06 -3.97 -10.85
C SER A 173 13.18 -4.47 -9.96
N SER A 174 12.80 -5.33 -9.03
CA SER A 174 13.74 -6.23 -8.37
C SER A 174 14.21 -7.32 -9.35
N ILE A 175 15.38 -7.89 -9.09
CA ILE A 175 15.92 -9.08 -9.73
C ILE A 175 15.46 -10.27 -8.91
N MET A 176 14.54 -11.05 -9.48
CA MET A 176 14.13 -12.33 -8.95
C MET A 176 15.31 -13.31 -8.98
N VAL A 177 15.54 -14.05 -7.90
CA VAL A 177 16.55 -15.13 -7.89
C VAL A 177 16.03 -16.40 -7.22
N GLY A 178 16.32 -17.55 -7.84
CA GLY A 178 16.18 -18.86 -7.18
C GLY A 178 17.31 -19.08 -6.18
N SER A 179 17.12 -18.69 -4.91
CA SER A 179 18.17 -18.70 -3.87
C SER A 179 18.70 -20.10 -3.51
N GLN A 180 18.03 -21.15 -3.96
CA GLN A 180 18.41 -22.57 -3.78
C GLN A 180 19.74 -22.95 -4.44
N LEU A 181 20.14 -22.24 -5.51
CA LEU A 181 21.44 -22.41 -6.17
C LEU A 181 22.18 -21.07 -6.12
N PRO A 182 22.87 -20.75 -5.01
CA PRO A 182 23.43 -19.41 -4.78
C PRO A 182 24.37 -18.90 -5.88
N ASP A 183 25.16 -19.78 -6.50
CA ASP A 183 26.04 -19.39 -7.61
C ASP A 183 25.26 -19.08 -8.91
N VAL A 184 24.17 -19.79 -9.17
CA VAL A 184 23.26 -19.51 -10.29
C VAL A 184 22.49 -18.22 -10.06
N ALA A 185 21.99 -18.01 -8.84
CA ALA A 185 21.39 -16.75 -8.41
C ALA A 185 22.38 -15.57 -8.57
N ALA A 186 23.63 -15.74 -8.16
CA ALA A 186 24.67 -14.74 -8.33
C ALA A 186 24.97 -14.43 -9.81
N ALA A 187 24.96 -15.45 -10.68
CA ALA A 187 25.11 -15.25 -12.13
C ALA A 187 23.92 -14.46 -12.71
N GLU A 188 22.70 -14.71 -12.24
CA GLU A 188 21.51 -13.96 -12.66
C GLU A 188 21.58 -12.48 -12.24
N VAL A 189 22.06 -12.19 -11.01
CA VAL A 189 22.33 -10.80 -10.58
C VAL A 189 23.32 -10.12 -11.51
N ARG A 190 24.41 -10.79 -11.86
CA ARG A 190 25.43 -10.24 -12.79
C ARG A 190 24.90 -10.07 -14.21
N ARG A 191 23.98 -10.92 -14.67
CA ARG A 191 23.35 -10.79 -15.99
C ARG A 191 22.64 -9.45 -16.16
N HIS A 192 22.08 -8.91 -15.07
CA HIS A 192 21.41 -7.61 -15.05
C HIS A 192 22.32 -6.45 -14.65
N ALA A 193 23.65 -6.63 -14.52
CA ALA A 193 24.56 -5.61 -14.02
C ALA A 193 24.40 -4.25 -14.74
N GLU A 194 24.30 -4.28 -16.06
CA GLU A 194 24.15 -3.09 -16.94
C GLU A 194 22.69 -2.67 -17.16
N ASN A 195 21.71 -3.34 -16.57
CA ASN A 195 20.29 -3.00 -16.72
C ASN A 195 19.86 -1.96 -15.67
N PRO A 196 19.62 -0.69 -16.06
CA PRO A 196 19.27 0.38 -15.11
C PRO A 196 17.85 0.25 -14.56
N GLY A 197 17.01 -0.60 -15.16
CA GLY A 197 15.66 -0.88 -14.68
C GLY A 197 15.62 -1.94 -13.57
N MET A 198 16.68 -2.72 -13.38
CA MET A 198 16.76 -3.82 -12.41
C MET A 198 17.61 -3.40 -11.21
N VAL A 199 16.98 -3.01 -10.12
CA VAL A 199 17.59 -2.10 -9.12
C VAL A 199 17.92 -2.72 -7.76
N GLN A 200 17.37 -3.89 -7.44
CA GLN A 200 17.64 -4.60 -6.19
C GLN A 200 17.56 -6.11 -6.38
N VAL A 201 18.25 -6.90 -5.56
CA VAL A 201 18.18 -8.38 -5.59
C VAL A 201 17.14 -8.84 -4.58
N MET A 202 16.13 -9.60 -5.00
CA MET A 202 15.03 -9.98 -4.09
C MET A 202 15.21 -11.38 -3.53
N LEU A 203 15.14 -11.51 -2.22
CA LEU A 203 15.06 -12.76 -1.49
C LEU A 203 13.70 -12.84 -0.80
N VAL A 204 12.92 -13.85 -1.20
CA VAL A 204 11.60 -14.12 -0.65
C VAL A 204 11.70 -15.39 0.19
N ASP A 205 11.78 -16.59 -0.41
CA ASP A 205 11.78 -17.82 0.39
C ASP A 205 13.15 -18.17 1.02
N ASN A 206 13.08 -18.94 2.13
CA ASN A 206 14.21 -19.54 2.81
C ASN A 206 14.29 -21.06 2.55
N PRO A 207 14.80 -21.50 1.39
CA PRO A 207 14.77 -22.91 1.00
C PRO A 207 15.65 -23.82 1.87
N PHE A 208 16.58 -23.26 2.63
CA PHE A 208 17.51 -24.03 3.46
C PHE A 208 17.09 -24.09 4.93
N ASN A 209 15.99 -23.41 5.31
CA ASN A 209 15.64 -23.17 6.71
C ASN A 209 16.84 -22.64 7.53
N ARG A 210 17.57 -21.70 6.95
CA ARG A 210 18.74 -21.04 7.55
C ARG A 210 18.52 -19.54 7.53
N GLY A 211 18.95 -18.84 8.58
CA GLY A 211 18.98 -17.39 8.55
C GLY A 211 19.81 -16.89 7.36
N PHE A 212 19.45 -15.72 6.80
CA PHE A 212 20.05 -15.25 5.55
C PHE A 212 21.52 -14.83 5.72
N GLY A 213 21.99 -14.61 6.95
CA GLY A 213 23.43 -14.46 7.20
C GLY A 213 24.26 -15.71 6.96
N HIS A 214 23.65 -16.89 6.80
CA HIS A 214 24.39 -18.13 6.63
C HIS A 214 25.31 -18.07 5.38
N PRO A 215 26.58 -18.56 5.45
CA PRO A 215 27.54 -18.45 4.34
C PRO A 215 27.13 -19.05 3.01
N VAL A 216 26.08 -19.90 2.99
CA VAL A 216 25.51 -20.47 1.76
C VAL A 216 25.01 -19.37 0.82
N PHE A 217 24.51 -18.24 1.35
CA PHE A 217 23.99 -17.14 0.54
C PHE A 217 25.06 -16.13 0.10
N HIS A 218 26.30 -16.27 0.58
CA HIS A 218 27.40 -15.34 0.27
C HIS A 218 27.69 -15.11 -1.22
N PRO A 219 27.52 -16.07 -2.14
CA PRO A 219 27.66 -15.80 -3.57
C PRO A 219 26.72 -14.71 -4.08
N ILE A 220 25.48 -14.68 -3.58
CA ILE A 220 24.46 -13.68 -3.94
C ILE A 220 24.90 -12.29 -3.44
N TYR A 221 25.39 -12.21 -2.20
CA TYR A 221 25.86 -10.96 -1.59
C TYR A 221 27.10 -10.40 -2.27
N ALA A 222 28.02 -11.28 -2.70
CA ALA A 222 29.17 -10.88 -3.49
C ALA A 222 28.73 -10.25 -4.83
N ALA A 223 27.79 -10.87 -5.54
CA ALA A 223 27.26 -10.33 -6.79
C ALA A 223 26.47 -9.02 -6.58
N ALA A 224 25.67 -8.93 -5.52
CA ALA A 224 24.94 -7.71 -5.18
C ALA A 224 25.89 -6.55 -4.88
N GLU A 225 26.94 -6.76 -4.07
CA GLU A 225 27.95 -5.73 -3.79
C GLU A 225 28.78 -5.35 -5.02
N GLU A 226 29.18 -6.34 -5.83
CA GLU A 226 29.92 -6.15 -7.09
C GLU A 226 29.14 -5.26 -8.07
N THR A 227 27.82 -5.48 -8.16
CA THR A 227 26.93 -4.76 -9.08
C THR A 227 26.26 -3.53 -8.46
N GLY A 228 26.61 -3.17 -7.22
CA GLY A 228 26.11 -1.98 -6.53
C GLY A 228 24.63 -2.03 -6.12
N ARG A 229 24.03 -3.22 -6.06
CA ARG A 229 22.60 -3.43 -5.83
C ARG A 229 22.32 -3.80 -4.36
N PRO A 230 21.32 -3.17 -3.71
CA PRO A 230 20.86 -3.64 -2.41
C PRO A 230 20.19 -5.02 -2.53
N VAL A 231 20.14 -5.74 -1.42
CA VAL A 231 19.34 -6.95 -1.27
C VAL A 231 18.03 -6.58 -0.58
N ALA A 232 16.90 -6.86 -1.23
CA ALA A 232 15.58 -6.75 -0.64
C ALA A 232 15.18 -8.10 -0.03
N ILE A 233 14.84 -8.10 1.25
CA ILE A 233 14.23 -9.25 1.93
C ILE A 233 12.74 -8.93 2.01
N HIS A 234 11.94 -9.61 1.18
CA HIS A 234 10.51 -9.35 1.01
C HIS A 234 9.66 -10.26 1.91
N GLY A 235 8.42 -9.83 2.15
CA GLY A 235 7.41 -10.38 3.05
C GLY A 235 7.51 -11.89 3.25
N GLY A 236 7.51 -12.31 4.53
CA GLY A 236 7.45 -13.72 4.86
C GLY A 236 8.66 -14.53 4.39
N ALA A 237 9.90 -14.08 4.65
CA ALA A 237 11.13 -14.86 4.42
C ALA A 237 11.24 -16.20 5.18
N GLY A 238 10.12 -16.72 5.65
CA GLY A 238 9.87 -18.12 5.97
C GLY A 238 9.26 -18.96 4.84
N GLY A 239 8.81 -18.40 3.71
CA GLY A 239 8.24 -19.15 2.59
C GLY A 239 6.83 -19.68 2.84
N TRP A 240 5.99 -19.59 1.80
CA TRP A 240 4.65 -20.17 1.77
C TRP A 240 4.72 -21.70 1.74
N ALA A 241 5.59 -22.27 0.90
CA ALA A 241 5.74 -23.73 0.79
C ALA A 241 6.45 -24.42 1.96
N ASN A 242 7.26 -23.70 2.75
CA ASN A 242 8.07 -24.28 3.83
C ASN A 242 8.24 -23.31 5.01
N PRO A 243 7.14 -22.85 5.64
CA PRO A 243 7.23 -21.91 6.76
C PRO A 243 8.12 -22.53 7.84
N PRO A 244 9.24 -21.88 8.23
CA PRO A 244 10.01 -22.31 9.37
C PRO A 244 9.06 -22.31 10.55
N SER A 245 9.12 -23.37 11.36
CA SER A 245 8.46 -23.34 12.66
C SER A 245 8.91 -22.06 13.35
N THR A 246 7.96 -21.20 13.74
CA THR A 246 8.31 -20.07 14.61
C THR A 246 8.99 -20.65 15.86
N GLY A 247 9.72 -19.85 16.63
CA GLY A 247 10.27 -20.33 17.90
C GLY A 247 9.21 -20.98 18.83
N GLY A 248 7.92 -20.71 18.59
CA GLY A 248 6.77 -21.31 19.28
C GLY A 248 5.99 -22.39 18.52
N GLY A 249 6.38 -22.79 17.30
CA GLY A 249 5.67 -23.80 16.51
C GLY A 249 5.02 -23.27 15.22
N SER A 250 4.16 -24.08 14.62
CA SER A 250 3.32 -23.70 13.47
C SER A 250 2.07 -22.95 13.90
N VAL A 251 1.63 -22.00 13.07
CA VAL A 251 0.38 -21.24 13.25
C VAL A 251 -0.80 -21.94 12.60
N SER A 252 -2.03 -21.65 13.06
CA SER A 252 -3.26 -22.32 12.60
C SER A 252 -4.17 -21.45 11.72
N THR A 253 -3.97 -20.13 11.72
CA THR A 253 -4.86 -19.18 11.03
C THR A 253 -4.08 -18.13 10.27
N TYR A 254 -4.66 -17.60 9.18
CA TYR A 254 -4.10 -16.44 8.47
C TYR A 254 -3.88 -15.26 9.43
N PHE A 255 -4.78 -15.07 10.40
CA PHE A 255 -4.64 -14.07 11.45
C PHE A 255 -3.34 -14.23 12.24
N GLU A 256 -3.03 -15.44 12.73
CA GLU A 256 -1.76 -15.72 13.41
C GLU A 256 -0.55 -15.50 12.50
N THR A 257 -0.63 -15.94 11.24
CA THR A 257 0.43 -15.73 10.24
C THR A 257 0.72 -14.25 10.03
N HIS A 258 -0.30 -13.44 9.79
CA HIS A 258 -0.16 -12.01 9.47
C HIS A 258 0.27 -11.20 10.71
N VAL A 259 -0.19 -11.55 11.92
CA VAL A 259 0.30 -10.94 13.17
C VAL A 259 1.78 -11.25 13.43
N LEU A 260 2.23 -12.46 13.11
CA LEU A 260 3.61 -12.89 13.33
C LEU A 260 4.52 -12.66 12.12
N TRP A 261 4.01 -12.03 11.06
CA TRP A 261 4.72 -11.79 9.80
C TRP A 261 6.13 -11.20 9.98
N PRO A 262 6.35 -10.20 10.85
CA PRO A 262 7.67 -9.64 11.08
C PRO A 262 8.72 -10.60 11.68
N GLN A 263 8.30 -11.70 12.33
CA GLN A 263 9.23 -12.60 13.05
C GLN A 263 10.25 -13.27 12.12
N ALA A 264 9.85 -13.61 10.90
CA ALA A 264 10.77 -14.16 9.90
C ALA A 264 11.85 -13.13 9.57
N ILE A 265 11.46 -11.88 9.27
CA ILE A 265 12.38 -10.79 8.94
C ILE A 265 13.32 -10.49 10.10
N GLN A 266 12.84 -10.50 11.35
CA GLN A 266 13.68 -10.36 12.54
C GLN A 266 14.77 -11.44 12.59
N THR A 267 14.41 -12.70 12.31
CA THR A 267 15.35 -13.83 12.28
C THR A 267 16.43 -13.63 11.22
N HIS A 268 16.05 -13.20 10.02
CA HIS A 268 17.02 -12.95 8.94
C HIS A 268 17.91 -11.76 9.25
N LEU A 269 17.38 -10.66 9.79
CA LEU A 269 18.16 -9.49 10.18
C LEU A 269 19.22 -9.85 11.25
N VAL A 270 18.80 -10.55 12.30
CA VAL A 270 19.72 -11.03 13.35
C VAL A 270 20.80 -11.90 12.74
N SER A 271 20.42 -12.85 11.90
CA SER A 271 21.38 -13.73 11.20
C SER A 271 22.36 -12.93 10.34
N PHE A 272 21.89 -11.98 9.54
CA PHE A 272 22.71 -11.18 8.62
C PHE A 272 23.80 -10.40 9.36
N ILE A 273 23.42 -9.73 10.45
CA ILE A 273 24.36 -8.99 11.28
C ILE A 273 25.26 -9.95 12.05
N ALA A 274 24.70 -10.96 12.74
CA ALA A 274 25.47 -11.88 13.59
C ALA A 274 26.54 -12.66 12.81
N HIS A 275 26.27 -13.04 11.56
CA HIS A 275 27.24 -13.72 10.69
C HIS A 275 28.30 -12.79 10.08
N GLY A 276 28.26 -11.48 10.38
CA GLY A 276 29.26 -10.53 9.90
C GLY A 276 29.17 -10.28 8.40
N VAL A 277 27.98 -10.38 7.80
CA VAL A 277 27.83 -10.17 6.36
C VAL A 277 28.28 -8.75 5.98
N PHE A 278 27.93 -7.74 6.77
CA PHE A 278 28.38 -6.35 6.56
C PHE A 278 29.87 -6.12 6.87
N GLU A 279 30.50 -6.97 7.67
CA GLU A 279 31.96 -6.95 7.84
C GLU A 279 32.68 -7.47 6.59
N LYS A 280 32.09 -8.48 5.94
CA LYS A 280 32.64 -9.07 4.71
C LYS A 280 32.32 -8.23 3.46
N TYR A 281 31.12 -7.67 3.40
CA TYR A 281 30.60 -6.86 2.29
C TYR A 281 30.20 -5.46 2.79
N PRO A 282 31.18 -4.58 3.06
CA PRO A 282 30.94 -3.30 3.72
C PRO A 282 30.21 -2.25 2.88
N ARG A 283 29.98 -2.49 1.58
CA ARG A 283 29.14 -1.61 0.74
C ARG A 283 27.73 -2.19 0.52
N LEU A 284 27.48 -3.41 0.98
CA LEU A 284 26.19 -4.05 0.83
C LEU A 284 25.12 -3.30 1.65
N ARG A 285 23.97 -3.11 1.04
CA ARG A 285 22.78 -2.51 1.66
C ARG A 285 21.65 -3.53 1.62
N VAL A 286 20.80 -3.50 2.63
CA VAL A 286 19.62 -4.36 2.74
C VAL A 286 18.38 -3.48 2.88
N VAL A 287 17.30 -3.87 2.21
CA VAL A 287 15.97 -3.29 2.42
C VAL A 287 15.09 -4.41 2.98
N LEU A 288 14.45 -4.17 4.13
CA LEU A 288 13.43 -5.05 4.68
C LEU A 288 12.09 -4.57 4.13
N VAL A 289 11.45 -5.40 3.33
CA VAL A 289 10.21 -5.07 2.63
C VAL A 289 9.05 -5.82 3.29
N GLU A 290 7.93 -5.13 3.51
CA GLU A 290 6.69 -5.69 4.08
C GLU A 290 6.84 -6.25 5.51
N GLY A 291 7.76 -5.69 6.30
CA GLY A 291 8.18 -6.27 7.58
C GLY A 291 7.71 -5.57 8.85
N GLY A 292 7.00 -4.46 8.76
CA GLY A 292 6.74 -3.59 9.90
C GLY A 292 8.00 -2.91 10.44
N SER A 293 7.81 -1.96 11.37
CA SER A 293 8.91 -1.12 11.87
C SER A 293 8.93 -0.95 13.39
N ALA A 294 7.79 -1.10 14.07
CA ALA A 294 7.69 -0.84 15.50
C ALA A 294 8.53 -1.82 16.35
N TRP A 295 8.81 -3.02 15.86
CA TRP A 295 9.64 -4.00 16.57
C TRP A 295 11.13 -3.63 16.58
N ILE A 296 11.60 -2.78 15.65
CA ILE A 296 13.03 -2.56 15.37
C ILE A 296 13.78 -2.09 16.61
N PRO A 297 13.35 -1.05 17.34
CA PRO A 297 14.14 -0.57 18.47
C PRO A 297 14.23 -1.58 19.60
N SER A 298 13.13 -2.30 19.86
CA SER A 298 13.11 -3.35 20.88
C SER A 298 14.08 -4.50 20.56
N LEU A 299 14.17 -4.90 19.28
CA LEU A 299 15.10 -5.92 18.83
C LEU A 299 16.55 -5.44 18.94
N LEU A 300 16.85 -4.22 18.48
CA LEU A 300 18.21 -3.68 18.49
C LEU A 300 18.73 -3.44 19.92
N TRP A 301 17.89 -2.99 20.86
CA TRP A 301 18.28 -2.90 22.28
C TRP A 301 18.67 -4.26 22.84
N ARG A 302 17.89 -5.29 22.54
CA ARG A 302 18.21 -6.67 22.94
C ARG A 302 19.50 -7.13 22.26
N PHE A 303 19.64 -6.91 20.97
CA PHE A 303 20.78 -7.38 20.19
C PHE A 303 22.09 -6.76 20.68
N ASP A 304 22.10 -5.45 20.96
CA ASP A 304 23.25 -4.76 21.53
C ASP A 304 23.59 -5.25 22.94
N THR A 305 22.56 -5.55 23.74
CA THR A 305 22.73 -6.11 25.10
C THR A 305 23.39 -7.49 25.03
N GLU A 306 22.85 -8.39 24.20
CA GLU A 306 23.40 -9.73 24.02
C GLU A 306 24.81 -9.68 23.43
N TYR A 307 25.07 -8.79 22.46
CA TYR A 307 26.41 -8.61 21.91
C TYR A 307 27.44 -8.22 22.96
N LYS A 308 27.10 -7.31 23.90
CA LYS A 308 28.02 -6.92 24.99
C LYS A 308 28.36 -8.11 25.91
N GLY A 309 27.41 -9.02 26.15
CA GLY A 309 27.62 -10.21 26.98
C GLY A 309 28.24 -11.40 26.25
N LEU A 310 27.97 -11.55 24.95
CA LEU A 310 28.23 -12.76 24.16
C LEU A 310 29.19 -12.51 22.98
N ARG A 311 29.90 -11.37 22.94
CA ARG A 311 30.82 -10.99 21.85
C ARG A 311 31.77 -12.10 21.38
N ARG A 312 32.16 -13.01 22.27
CA ARG A 312 33.05 -14.14 21.97
C ARG A 312 32.50 -15.12 20.92
N GLU A 313 31.17 -15.22 20.79
CA GLU A 313 30.50 -16.06 19.78
C GLU A 313 30.52 -15.41 18.38
N VAL A 314 30.66 -14.08 18.33
CA VAL A 314 30.65 -13.28 17.09
C VAL A 314 31.87 -12.34 17.01
N PRO A 315 33.10 -12.87 17.14
CA PRO A 315 34.30 -12.04 17.34
C PRO A 315 34.67 -11.17 16.13
N TRP A 316 34.10 -11.46 14.96
CA TRP A 316 34.28 -10.67 13.74
C TRP A 316 33.50 -9.35 13.77
N LEU A 317 32.46 -9.22 14.59
CA LEU A 317 31.76 -7.94 14.75
C LEU A 317 32.64 -6.95 15.52
N LYS A 318 32.76 -5.76 14.95
CA LYS A 318 33.61 -4.67 15.46
C LYS A 318 32.78 -3.57 16.11
N ARG A 319 31.52 -3.41 15.67
CA ARG A 319 30.55 -2.39 16.09
C ARG A 319 29.39 -3.02 16.85
N LEU A 320 28.52 -2.20 17.46
CA LEU A 320 27.26 -2.69 18.00
C LEU A 320 26.34 -3.15 16.84
N PRO A 321 25.52 -4.20 17.02
CA PRO A 321 24.51 -4.59 16.05
C PRO A 321 23.64 -3.44 15.53
N SER A 322 23.18 -2.55 16.42
CA SER A 322 22.41 -1.34 16.05
C SER A 322 23.16 -0.41 15.09
N GLU A 323 24.48 -0.32 15.21
CA GLU A 323 25.31 0.51 14.34
C GLU A 323 25.43 -0.07 12.92
N TYR A 324 25.42 -1.41 12.78
CA TYR A 324 25.32 -2.04 11.46
C TYR A 324 23.94 -1.80 10.84
N PHE A 325 22.87 -1.97 11.62
CA PHE A 325 21.51 -1.67 11.16
C PHE A 325 21.43 -0.24 10.62
N ALA A 326 21.84 0.74 11.44
CA ALA A 326 21.80 2.15 11.09
C ALA A 326 22.67 2.52 9.87
N SER A 327 23.66 1.70 9.49
CA SER A 327 24.55 2.00 8.35
C SER A 327 24.15 1.26 7.07
N HIS A 328 23.45 0.14 7.18
CA HIS A 328 23.25 -0.81 6.07
C HIS A 328 21.80 -1.16 5.77
N VAL A 329 20.85 -0.84 6.65
CA VAL A 329 19.48 -1.35 6.56
C VAL A 329 18.47 -0.22 6.39
N TRP A 330 17.56 -0.42 5.43
CA TRP A 330 16.36 0.40 5.21
C TRP A 330 15.12 -0.48 5.37
N VAL A 331 13.97 0.12 5.66
CA VAL A 331 12.72 -0.60 5.91
C VAL A 331 11.58 0.10 5.18
N THR A 332 10.73 -0.67 4.50
CA THR A 332 9.56 -0.11 3.82
C THR A 332 8.46 0.29 4.82
N THR A 333 7.62 1.25 4.45
CA THR A 333 6.58 1.76 5.37
C THR A 333 5.39 0.85 5.50
N GLN A 334 5.01 0.12 4.44
CA GLN A 334 3.91 -0.85 4.51
C GLN A 334 4.45 -2.21 4.98
N PRO A 335 3.76 -2.90 5.92
CA PRO A 335 2.68 -2.36 6.74
C PRO A 335 3.26 -1.53 7.90
N LEU A 336 2.71 -0.35 8.17
CA LEU A 336 3.09 0.42 9.35
C LEU A 336 2.20 0.01 10.53
N GLU A 337 2.79 -0.33 11.67
CA GLU A 337 1.99 -0.70 12.83
C GLU A 337 1.08 0.45 13.29
N ILE A 338 -0.19 0.15 13.58
CA ILE A 338 -1.17 1.14 14.03
C ILE A 338 -1.15 1.19 15.56
N SER A 339 -0.45 2.19 16.10
CA SER A 339 -0.50 2.54 17.53
C SER A 339 -1.74 3.40 17.85
N PRO A 340 -2.27 3.36 19.10
CA PRO A 340 -3.33 4.28 19.54
C PRO A 340 -3.02 5.77 19.30
N GLN A 341 -1.74 6.15 19.36
CA GLN A 341 -1.24 7.45 18.89
C GLN A 341 -0.27 7.22 17.74
N LYS A 342 -0.54 7.81 16.57
CA LYS A 342 0.20 7.50 15.32
C LYS A 342 1.67 7.89 15.41
N GLU A 343 1.97 8.90 16.20
CA GLU A 343 3.31 9.45 16.40
C GLU A 343 4.23 8.46 17.13
N ASN A 344 3.67 7.52 17.92
CA ASN A 344 4.46 6.61 18.73
C ASN A 344 5.43 5.74 17.93
N VAL A 345 5.04 5.28 16.74
CA VAL A 345 5.92 4.44 15.90
C VAL A 345 7.13 5.24 15.43
N VAL A 346 6.89 6.50 15.04
CA VAL A 346 7.95 7.42 14.60
C VAL A 346 8.84 7.81 15.78
N GLU A 347 8.27 8.14 16.94
CA GLU A 347 9.02 8.45 18.15
C GLU A 347 9.86 7.26 18.64
N LEU A 348 9.35 6.04 18.47
CA LEU A 348 10.09 4.83 18.79
C LEU A 348 11.34 4.69 17.91
N LEU A 349 11.25 4.95 16.61
CA LEU A 349 12.42 4.96 15.71
C LEU A 349 13.37 6.13 16.01
N ARG A 350 12.85 7.32 16.30
CA ARG A 350 13.63 8.51 16.71
C ARG A 350 14.44 8.27 17.99
N SER A 351 13.95 7.43 18.90
CA SER A 351 14.68 7.06 20.12
C SER A 351 16.05 6.40 19.84
N MET A 352 16.26 5.90 18.62
CA MET A 352 17.53 5.34 18.14
C MET A 352 18.11 6.10 16.94
N SER A 353 17.56 7.27 16.58
CA SER A 353 17.93 8.04 15.39
C SER A 353 17.82 7.24 14.08
N LEU A 354 16.72 6.47 13.93
CA LEU A 354 16.47 5.59 12.78
C LEU A 354 15.34 6.08 11.87
N GLU A 355 14.81 7.28 12.08
CA GLU A 355 13.74 7.85 11.26
C GLU A 355 14.13 8.04 9.79
N ASP A 356 15.43 8.11 9.48
CA ASP A 356 15.98 8.22 8.12
C ASP A 356 16.12 6.86 7.41
N ARG A 357 15.77 5.75 8.08
CA ARG A 357 15.82 4.39 7.54
C ARG A 357 14.51 3.93 6.90
N LEU A 358 13.44 4.68 7.07
CA LEU A 358 12.16 4.38 6.43
C LEU A 358 12.16 4.83 4.97
N VAL A 359 11.68 3.96 4.08
CA VAL A 359 11.40 4.27 2.67
C VAL A 359 9.94 3.96 2.37
N TYR A 360 9.28 4.80 1.57
CA TYR A 360 7.86 4.62 1.31
C TYR A 360 7.58 3.34 0.50
N SER A 361 6.51 2.64 0.86
CA SER A 361 5.86 1.64 0.01
C SER A 361 4.34 1.72 0.11
N SER A 362 3.65 1.42 -1.00
CA SER A 362 2.20 1.22 -1.00
C SER A 362 1.80 -0.23 -0.79
N ASP A 363 2.59 -1.20 -1.25
CA ASP A 363 2.21 -2.61 -1.32
C ASP A 363 1.01 -2.85 -2.28
N TYR A 364 0.86 -1.99 -3.29
CA TYR A 364 -0.17 -2.19 -4.33
C TYR A 364 0.02 -3.56 -5.00
N PRO A 365 -1.04 -4.37 -5.23
CA PRO A 365 -2.46 -4.09 -5.03
C PRO A 365 -3.07 -4.83 -3.82
N HIS A 366 -2.27 -5.15 -2.80
CA HIS A 366 -2.72 -5.94 -1.65
C HIS A 366 -3.88 -5.28 -0.88
N TRP A 367 -4.65 -6.11 -0.19
CA TRP A 367 -5.85 -5.71 0.56
C TRP A 367 -5.57 -4.66 1.65
N ASP A 368 -4.36 -4.66 2.21
CA ASP A 368 -3.81 -3.75 3.21
C ASP A 368 -2.80 -2.74 2.62
N ALA A 369 -2.86 -2.50 1.31
CA ALA A 369 -2.05 -1.50 0.64
C ALA A 369 -2.33 -0.08 1.18
N ASP A 370 -1.26 0.68 1.39
CA ASP A 370 -1.31 2.08 1.78
C ASP A 370 -1.55 2.98 0.56
N GLU A 371 -2.57 3.84 0.62
CA GLU A 371 -2.79 4.84 -0.44
C GLU A 371 -1.68 5.90 -0.40
N ILE A 372 -1.09 6.25 -1.55
CA ILE A 372 -0.06 7.31 -1.66
C ILE A 372 -0.60 8.66 -1.15
N ASP A 373 -1.92 8.85 -1.22
CA ASP A 373 -2.57 10.02 -0.66
C ASP A 373 -2.35 10.20 0.84
N TYR A 374 -1.97 9.16 1.59
CA TYR A 374 -1.51 9.28 2.97
C TYR A 374 -0.22 10.09 3.12
N LEU A 375 0.64 10.11 2.10
CA LEU A 375 1.84 10.97 2.05
C LEU A 375 1.54 12.37 1.54
N SER A 376 0.56 12.50 0.64
CA SER A 376 0.25 13.76 -0.07
C SER A 376 -0.88 14.58 0.57
N THR A 377 -1.59 14.06 1.59
CA THR A 377 -2.61 14.83 2.32
C THR A 377 -1.97 15.86 3.27
N VAL A 378 -1.43 16.90 2.65
CA VAL A 378 -1.31 18.25 3.20
C VAL A 378 -2.69 18.64 3.72
N GLY A 379 -2.78 19.26 4.91
CA GLY A 379 -3.97 19.99 5.32
C GLY A 379 -4.18 21.17 4.36
N MET A 380 -4.85 20.92 3.24
CA MET A 380 -5.22 21.94 2.27
C MET A 380 -6.56 22.52 2.71
N ARG A 381 -6.58 23.83 2.96
CA ARG A 381 -7.82 24.57 3.14
C ARG A 381 -8.44 24.83 1.78
N VAL A 382 -9.55 24.16 1.50
CA VAL A 382 -10.35 24.40 0.29
C VAL A 382 -11.46 25.36 0.63
N ASP A 383 -11.47 26.51 -0.04
CA ASP A 383 -12.59 27.44 0.02
C ASP A 383 -13.74 26.91 -0.83
N VAL A 384 -14.85 26.60 -0.16
CA VAL A 384 -16.04 25.99 -0.79
C VAL A 384 -17.18 26.97 -1.00
N GLY A 385 -16.95 28.27 -0.71
CA GLY A 385 -17.90 29.34 -1.00
C GLY A 385 -18.17 30.28 0.18
N PRO A 386 -18.95 31.35 -0.06
CA PRO A 386 -19.37 32.27 0.99
C PRO A 386 -20.31 31.59 2.00
N LEU A 387 -20.35 32.05 3.24
CA LEU A 387 -21.22 31.52 4.28
C LEU A 387 -22.71 31.55 3.90
N SER A 388 -23.11 32.54 3.10
CA SER A 388 -24.47 32.72 2.58
C SER A 388 -24.93 31.61 1.63
N ASP A 389 -24.00 30.84 1.07
CA ASP A 389 -24.28 29.77 0.11
C ASP A 389 -24.73 28.46 0.77
N PHE A 390 -24.69 28.40 2.11
CA PHE A 390 -25.03 27.23 2.92
C PHE A 390 -26.27 27.53 3.75
N GLU A 391 -27.43 27.12 3.22
CA GLU A 391 -28.71 27.19 3.91
C GLU A 391 -28.76 26.22 5.10
N ASP A 392 -29.48 26.60 6.14
CA ASP A 392 -29.65 25.75 7.31
C ASP A 392 -30.37 24.44 6.97
N HIS A 393 -29.94 23.33 7.58
CA HIS A 393 -30.43 21.97 7.38
C HIS A 393 -30.31 21.41 5.95
N ARG A 394 -29.53 22.05 5.07
CA ARG A 394 -29.31 21.59 3.69
C ARG A 394 -27.87 21.19 3.45
N VAL A 395 -27.69 20.00 2.85
CA VAL A 395 -26.39 19.55 2.37
C VAL A 395 -26.11 20.20 1.02
N ARG A 396 -24.95 20.84 0.89
CA ARG A 396 -24.39 21.28 -0.39
C ARG A 396 -23.20 20.39 -0.72
N ILE A 397 -23.30 19.69 -1.85
CA ILE A 397 -22.20 18.85 -2.34
C ILE A 397 -21.21 19.74 -3.09
N VAL A 398 -19.94 19.63 -2.74
CA VAL A 398 -18.83 20.39 -3.30
C VAL A 398 -17.65 19.44 -3.55
N ASN A 399 -16.74 19.84 -4.43
CA ASN A 399 -15.48 19.14 -4.62
C ASN A 399 -14.40 19.81 -3.79
N ALA A 400 -13.70 19.02 -2.97
CA ALA A 400 -12.61 19.47 -2.12
C ALA A 400 -11.35 18.67 -2.47
N GLY A 401 -10.60 19.15 -3.47
CA GLY A 401 -9.64 18.32 -4.20
C GLY A 401 -10.39 17.26 -5.02
N ASP A 402 -9.97 16.00 -4.92
CA ASP A 402 -10.63 14.85 -5.58
C ASP A 402 -11.75 14.23 -4.74
N LEU A 403 -12.00 14.75 -3.53
CA LEU A 403 -13.08 14.29 -2.67
C LEU A 403 -14.38 15.04 -2.99
N GLU A 404 -15.45 14.28 -3.25
CA GLU A 404 -16.81 14.80 -3.25
C GLU A 404 -17.32 14.85 -1.79
N VAL A 405 -17.63 16.04 -1.30
CA VAL A 405 -17.94 16.29 0.12
C VAL A 405 -19.29 16.99 0.25
N GLY A 406 -20.15 16.49 1.13
CA GLY A 406 -21.35 17.20 1.56
C GLY A 406 -21.01 18.14 2.71
N VAL A 407 -21.21 19.44 2.51
CA VAL A 407 -21.11 20.46 3.56
C VAL A 407 -22.51 20.80 4.02
N LEU A 408 -22.76 20.65 5.31
CA LEU A 408 -24.02 20.91 5.96
C LEU A 408 -23.87 22.04 6.97
N ARG A 409 -24.81 22.98 6.94
CA ARG A 409 -25.08 23.88 8.07
C ARG A 409 -26.21 23.31 8.94
N TRP A 410 -25.99 23.28 10.25
CA TRP A 410 -27.00 22.96 11.25
C TRP A 410 -26.99 24.05 12.32
N ARG A 411 -27.92 24.99 12.23
CA ARG A 411 -27.97 26.24 12.98
C ARG A 411 -26.67 27.05 12.76
N ASP A 412 -25.88 27.21 13.81
CA ASP A 412 -24.60 27.93 13.78
C ASP A 412 -23.38 26.99 13.62
N ARG A 413 -23.60 25.68 13.50
CA ARG A 413 -22.55 24.66 13.32
C ARG A 413 -22.44 24.25 11.86
N PHE A 414 -21.23 23.92 11.44
CA PHE A 414 -20.94 23.38 10.11
C PHE A 414 -20.31 22.01 10.22
N PHE A 415 -20.71 21.12 9.32
CA PHE A 415 -20.19 19.77 9.21
C PHE A 415 -19.82 19.49 7.76
N ALA A 416 -18.76 18.71 7.56
CA ALA A 416 -18.37 18.26 6.24
C ALA A 416 -18.10 16.76 6.27
N ILE A 417 -18.66 16.02 5.32
CA ILE A 417 -18.61 14.56 5.28
C ILE A 417 -18.35 14.09 3.85
N HIS A 418 -17.52 13.07 3.71
CA HIS A 418 -17.24 12.46 2.42
C HIS A 418 -18.53 11.83 1.84
N ASN A 419 -18.84 12.08 0.57
CA ASN A 419 -20.03 11.58 -0.10
C ASN A 419 -19.94 10.10 -0.50
N ARG A 420 -19.47 9.26 0.42
CA ARG A 420 -19.34 7.82 0.21
C ARG A 420 -19.65 7.07 1.50
N CYS A 421 -20.74 6.31 1.50
CA CYS A 421 -21.13 5.49 2.63
C CYS A 421 -20.09 4.38 2.88
N PRO A 422 -19.63 4.16 4.12
CA PRO A 422 -18.61 3.13 4.41
C PRO A 422 -19.12 1.71 4.16
N HIS A 423 -20.44 1.48 4.24
CA HIS A 423 -21.11 0.21 4.02
C HIS A 423 -21.16 -0.17 2.53
N GLN A 424 -22.08 0.41 1.74
CA GLN A 424 -22.29 0.06 0.32
C GLN A 424 -21.69 1.05 -0.68
N LYS A 425 -20.88 2.02 -0.22
CA LYS A 425 -20.23 3.03 -1.07
C LYS A 425 -21.19 3.99 -1.81
N GLY A 426 -22.47 4.02 -1.46
CA GLY A 426 -23.45 4.94 -2.03
C GLY A 426 -23.25 6.41 -1.63
N PRO A 427 -23.87 7.36 -2.35
CA PRO A 427 -23.73 8.81 -2.14
C PRO A 427 -24.49 9.27 -0.90
N VAL A 428 -23.88 9.11 0.27
CA VAL A 428 -24.52 9.34 1.58
C VAL A 428 -25.06 10.77 1.74
N CYS A 429 -24.42 11.76 1.12
CA CYS A 429 -24.79 13.18 1.21
C CYS A 429 -26.07 13.54 0.43
N LEU A 430 -26.61 12.61 -0.37
CA LEU A 430 -27.96 12.72 -0.94
C LEU A 430 -29.05 12.25 0.03
N GLY A 431 -28.66 11.87 1.24
CA GLY A 431 -29.51 11.38 2.31
C GLY A 431 -30.33 12.46 3.02
N ILE A 432 -31.10 12.01 4.01
CA ILE A 432 -31.92 12.89 4.85
C ILE A 432 -31.09 13.34 6.05
N VAL A 433 -31.04 14.65 6.28
CA VAL A 433 -30.46 15.22 7.50
C VAL A 433 -31.57 15.53 8.49
N SER A 434 -31.40 15.13 9.74
CA SER A 434 -32.34 15.41 10.83
C SER A 434 -31.63 15.48 12.19
N GLY A 435 -32.34 15.92 13.22
CA GLY A 435 -31.95 15.61 14.60
C GLY A 435 -32.08 14.10 14.83
N ARG A 436 -31.33 13.57 15.80
CA ARG A 436 -31.39 12.15 16.13
C ARG A 436 -32.74 11.83 16.76
N LEU A 437 -33.47 10.88 16.17
CA LEU A 437 -34.73 10.41 16.74
C LEU A 437 -34.48 9.45 17.91
N GLY A 438 -35.24 9.64 18.98
CA GLY A 438 -35.28 8.77 20.16
C GLY A 438 -36.68 8.69 20.74
N GLY A 439 -36.81 8.00 21.86
CA GLY A 439 -38.06 7.93 22.62
C GLY A 439 -37.85 7.19 23.93
N ALA A 440 -38.42 7.71 25.02
CA ALA A 440 -38.31 7.11 26.35
C ALA A 440 -39.13 5.81 26.49
N ALA A 441 -40.19 5.65 25.69
CA ALA A 441 -41.09 4.48 25.68
C ALA A 441 -41.81 4.31 24.32
N PRO A 442 -42.39 3.13 24.02
CA PRO A 442 -43.23 2.93 22.84
C PRO A 442 -44.35 3.97 22.75
N GLY A 443 -44.45 4.67 21.62
CA GLY A 443 -45.41 5.76 21.41
C GLY A 443 -44.89 7.17 21.73
N SER A 444 -43.70 7.29 22.30
CA SER A 444 -42.98 8.58 22.41
C SER A 444 -41.99 8.75 21.25
N MET A 445 -41.96 9.94 20.66
CA MET A 445 -40.94 10.38 19.71
C MET A 445 -40.35 11.68 20.23
N GLU A 446 -39.04 11.69 20.42
CA GLU A 446 -38.26 12.83 20.84
C GLU A 446 -37.18 13.06 19.78
N VAL A 447 -36.90 14.32 19.49
CA VAL A 447 -35.82 14.71 18.56
C VAL A 447 -34.70 15.31 19.40
N ASP A 448 -33.53 14.66 19.39
CA ASP A 448 -32.29 15.23 19.87
C ASP A 448 -31.68 16.10 18.77
N GLU A 449 -31.94 17.39 18.88
CA GLU A 449 -31.45 18.42 17.97
C GLU A 449 -29.96 18.77 18.17
N GLU A 450 -29.35 18.32 19.27
CA GLU A 450 -27.93 18.55 19.57
C GLU A 450 -27.01 17.55 18.85
N THR A 451 -27.56 16.38 18.51
CA THR A 451 -26.89 15.32 17.75
C THR A 451 -27.48 15.19 16.34
N PRO A 452 -27.05 16.01 15.36
CA PRO A 452 -27.55 15.89 14.00
C PRO A 452 -27.00 14.63 13.32
N VAL A 453 -27.84 14.01 12.50
CA VAL A 453 -27.56 12.76 11.80
C VAL A 453 -27.84 12.89 10.32
N LEU A 454 -27.18 12.05 9.52
CA LEU A 454 -27.47 11.86 8.10
C LEU A 454 -27.80 10.40 7.82
N ALA A 455 -28.97 10.17 7.26
CA ALA A 455 -29.45 8.84 6.86
C ALA A 455 -29.10 8.56 5.39
N CYS A 456 -28.33 7.51 5.14
CA CYS A 456 -27.96 7.08 3.78
C CYS A 456 -29.21 6.77 2.93
N PRO A 457 -29.32 7.29 1.68
CA PRO A 457 -30.52 7.10 0.86
C PRO A 457 -30.72 5.67 0.36
N TRP A 458 -29.69 4.82 0.39
CA TRP A 458 -29.78 3.44 -0.11
C TRP A 458 -30.38 2.46 0.91
N HIS A 459 -29.97 2.58 2.17
CA HIS A 459 -30.30 1.59 3.20
C HIS A 459 -30.72 2.22 4.54
N GLY A 460 -30.85 3.54 4.59
CA GLY A 460 -31.39 4.27 5.74
C GLY A 460 -30.50 4.28 6.99
N TRP A 461 -29.24 3.82 6.91
CA TRP A 461 -28.35 3.87 8.07
C TRP A 461 -27.98 5.31 8.39
N GLU A 462 -28.06 5.64 9.67
CA GLU A 462 -27.82 6.97 10.20
C GLU A 462 -26.38 7.09 10.71
N PHE A 463 -25.74 8.20 10.36
CA PHE A 463 -24.41 8.58 10.81
C PHE A 463 -24.48 9.89 11.57
N GLU A 464 -23.90 9.95 12.77
CA GLU A 464 -23.73 11.22 13.48
C GLU A 464 -22.77 12.12 12.71
N LEU A 465 -23.08 13.40 12.56
CA LEU A 465 -22.28 14.28 11.70
C LEU A 465 -20.96 14.74 12.33
N GLU A 466 -20.86 14.70 13.66
CA GLU A 466 -19.69 15.19 14.38
C GLU A 466 -18.48 14.27 14.25
N ARG A 467 -18.70 12.96 14.32
CA ARG A 467 -17.61 11.95 14.21
C ARG A 467 -17.81 10.96 13.07
N GLY A 468 -18.92 11.06 12.35
CA GLY A 468 -19.25 10.21 11.21
C GLY A 468 -19.66 8.78 11.59
N ARG A 469 -19.77 8.43 12.87
CA ARG A 469 -20.05 7.05 13.31
C ARG A 469 -21.48 6.66 13.02
N ALA A 470 -21.70 5.42 12.57
CA ALA A 470 -23.04 4.88 12.46
C ALA A 470 -23.66 4.70 13.85
N LEU A 471 -24.94 5.02 14.00
CA LEU A 471 -25.64 4.94 15.30
C LEU A 471 -25.77 3.50 15.84
N TRP A 472 -25.82 2.52 14.94
CA TRP A 472 -26.15 1.13 15.25
C TRP A 472 -24.92 0.21 15.28
N ASP A 473 -23.89 0.54 14.50
CA ASP A 473 -22.64 -0.22 14.43
C ASP A 473 -21.43 0.74 14.35
N LYS A 474 -20.78 0.92 15.50
CA LYS A 474 -19.66 1.86 15.65
C LYS A 474 -18.40 1.45 14.87
N SER A 475 -18.36 0.26 14.26
CA SER A 475 -17.27 -0.15 13.37
C SER A 475 -17.32 0.56 12.01
N TYR A 476 -18.47 1.13 11.64
CA TYR A 476 -18.64 1.92 10.43
C TYR A 476 -18.64 3.42 10.73
N ALA A 477 -17.82 4.18 10.00
CA ALA A 477 -17.82 5.64 10.06
C ALA A 477 -17.66 6.26 8.67
N VAL A 478 -18.48 7.26 8.35
CA VAL A 478 -18.21 8.17 7.22
C VAL A 478 -17.03 9.06 7.60
N LYS A 479 -16.19 9.39 6.62
CA LYS A 479 -15.06 10.31 6.83
C LYS A 479 -15.63 11.72 7.04
N VAL A 480 -15.32 12.33 8.19
CA VAL A 480 -15.62 13.74 8.50
C VAL A 480 -14.40 14.60 8.16
N LEU A 481 -14.64 15.81 7.65
CA LEU A 481 -13.61 16.81 7.38
C LEU A 481 -13.82 18.01 8.33
N PRO A 482 -12.74 18.60 8.89
CA PRO A 482 -12.86 19.83 9.66
C PRO A 482 -13.38 20.97 8.79
N VAL A 483 -14.21 21.82 9.40
CA VAL A 483 -14.76 23.02 8.77
C VAL A 483 -14.36 24.24 9.59
N SER A 484 -13.81 25.27 8.95
CA SER A 484 -13.61 26.59 9.56
C SER A 484 -14.35 27.67 8.79
N ILE A 485 -14.75 28.73 9.50
CA ILE A 485 -15.37 29.92 8.91
C ILE A 485 -14.43 31.09 9.11
N GLU A 486 -13.93 31.65 8.01
CA GLU A 486 -12.97 32.75 8.03
C GLU A 486 -13.44 33.85 7.11
N SER A 487 -13.55 35.08 7.62
CA SER A 487 -13.98 36.26 6.84
C SER A 487 -15.28 36.04 6.03
N GLY A 488 -16.22 35.25 6.57
CA GLY A 488 -17.49 34.93 5.90
C GLY A 488 -17.38 33.90 4.78
N ARG A 489 -16.29 33.12 4.71
CA ARG A 489 -16.07 32.00 3.78
C ARG A 489 -16.05 30.69 4.55
N VAL A 490 -16.58 29.63 3.95
CA VAL A 490 -16.52 28.28 4.51
C VAL A 490 -15.30 27.57 3.91
N LEU A 491 -14.41 27.11 4.78
CA LEU A 491 -13.18 26.42 4.40
C LEU A 491 -13.23 24.98 4.91
N LEU A 492 -12.87 24.03 4.06
CA LEU A 492 -12.70 22.63 4.42
C LEU A 492 -11.23 22.30 4.56
N GLU A 493 -10.85 21.59 5.62
CA GLU A 493 -9.52 21.02 5.72
C GLU A 493 -9.52 19.62 5.07
N VAL A 494 -8.97 19.56 3.86
CA VAL A 494 -8.77 18.31 3.12
C VAL A 494 -7.37 17.83 3.45
N GLY A 495 -7.28 16.65 4.05
CA GLY A 495 -6.05 16.10 4.63
C GLY A 495 -6.18 15.89 6.12
N ARG A 496 -5.11 15.48 6.83
CA ARG A 496 -5.24 15.13 8.26
C ARG A 496 -5.86 16.28 9.06
N SER A 497 -7.04 16.02 9.61
CA SER A 497 -7.56 16.63 10.82
C SER A 497 -6.60 16.29 11.97
N ARG A 498 -6.14 17.30 12.71
CA ARG A 498 -5.52 17.13 14.03
C ARG A 498 -6.64 17.07 15.06
N ASP A 499 -7.32 15.94 15.19
CA ASP A 499 -8.16 15.64 16.37
C ASP A 499 -8.19 14.13 16.64
#